data_AF-A0A915P898-F1
#
_entry.id   AF-A0A915P898-F1
#
_cell.length_a   1.000
_cell.length_b   1.000
_cell.length_c   1.000
_cell.angle_alpha   90.00
_cell.angle_beta   90.00
_cell.angle_gamma   90.00
#
_symmetry.space_group_name_H-M   'P 1'
#
loop_
_entity.id
_entity.type
_entity.pdbx_description
1 polymer ?
#
loop_
_entity_poly.entity_id
_entity_poly.type
_entity_poly.pdbx_seq_one_letter_code
_entity_poly.pdbx_strand_id
1 'polypeptide(L)'
;MYNFPLDLWAAECAADMILGINRCLEMAFPKIGKILFHNNRVYIWIAFCNLYGLYWLLFRHNYIFNGMAYSSPFDPLIGYRPFRIELFTDDVNDFTIHNTILAIGSPILYLIFSICIFFKGRELIKSISKEEKLTIIIEL
;
A
#
# COMPACT_ATOMS: atom_id res chain seq x y z
N MET A 1 -5.96 -23.14 -13.12
CA MET A 1 -6.31 -23.21 -11.69
C MET A 1 -6.11 -21.79 -11.19
N TYR A 2 -7.19 -21.04 -11.01
CA TYR A 2 -7.21 -19.57 -10.96
C TYR A 2 -6.21 -18.97 -9.95
N ASN A 3 -5.52 -17.90 -10.33
CA ASN A 3 -4.51 -17.14 -9.54
C ASN A 3 -5.09 -16.35 -8.35
N PHE A 4 -6.09 -16.92 -7.66
CA PHE A 4 -6.82 -16.29 -6.56
C PHE A 4 -5.99 -15.93 -5.30
N PRO A 5 -4.78 -16.46 -5.08
CA PRO A 5 -3.93 -15.95 -4.00
C PRO A 5 -3.21 -14.64 -4.33
N LEU A 6 -2.91 -14.42 -5.62
CA LEU A 6 -2.03 -13.31 -6.05
C LEU A 6 -2.81 -12.04 -6.35
N ASP A 7 -4.02 -12.16 -6.88
CA ASP A 7 -4.95 -11.05 -7.06
C ASP A 7 -5.33 -10.41 -5.72
N LEU A 8 -5.65 -11.23 -4.72
CA LEU A 8 -5.96 -10.80 -3.36
C LEU A 8 -4.77 -10.09 -2.72
N TRP A 9 -3.58 -10.68 -2.83
CA TRP A 9 -2.36 -10.09 -2.30
C TRP A 9 -2.03 -8.74 -2.96
N ALA A 10 -2.09 -8.65 -4.30
CA ALA A 10 -1.83 -7.42 -5.02
C ALA A 10 -2.88 -6.33 -4.74
N ALA A 11 -4.16 -6.72 -4.60
CA ALA A 11 -5.24 -5.81 -4.25
C ALA A 11 -5.12 -5.29 -2.81
N GLU A 12 -4.79 -6.16 -1.85
CA GLU A 12 -4.55 -5.81 -0.45
C GLU A 12 -3.39 -4.82 -0.33
N CYS A 13 -2.25 -5.14 -0.97
CA CYS A 13 -1.08 -4.27 -0.95
C CYS A 13 -1.35 -2.88 -1.57
N ALA A 14 -2.10 -2.82 -2.68
CA ALA A 14 -2.51 -1.56 -3.27
C ALA A 14 -3.46 -0.76 -2.36
N ALA A 15 -4.40 -1.44 -1.70
CA ALA A 15 -5.33 -0.82 -0.77
C ALA A 15 -4.60 -0.23 0.45
N ASP A 16 -3.63 -0.95 1.00
CA ASP A 16 -2.81 -0.50 2.12
C ASP A 16 -2.00 0.75 1.78
N MET A 17 -1.37 0.80 0.61
CA MET A 17 -0.66 2.00 0.15
C MET A 17 -1.60 3.21 0.02
N ILE A 18 -2.78 3.03 -0.59
CA ILE A 18 -3.76 4.11 -0.74
C ILE A 18 -4.26 4.59 0.62
N LEU A 19 -4.53 3.68 1.55
CA LEU A 19 -4.95 4.02 2.90
C LEU A 19 -3.86 4.82 3.63
N GLY A 20 -2.60 4.39 3.52
CA GLY A 20 -1.45 5.12 4.06
C GLY A 20 -1.34 6.54 3.50
N ILE A 21 -1.49 6.69 2.18
CA ILE A 21 -1.49 8.00 1.51
C ILE A 21 -2.66 8.87 2.01
N ASN A 22 -3.86 8.30 2.13
CA ASN A 22 -5.03 9.03 2.65
C ASN A 22 -4.75 9.56 4.06
N ARG A 23 -4.19 8.74 4.95
CA ARG A 23 -3.84 9.16 6.33
C ARG A 23 -2.77 10.23 6.38
N CYS A 24 -1.73 10.11 5.55
CA CYS A 24 -0.70 11.14 5.41
C CYS A 24 -1.31 12.47 4.93
N LEU A 25 -2.20 12.44 3.95
CA LEU A 25 -2.84 13.64 3.40
C LEU A 25 -3.83 14.28 4.38
N GLU A 26 -4.65 13.50 5.08
CA GLU A 26 -5.52 14.01 6.15
C GLU A 26 -4.72 14.75 7.24
N MET A 27 -3.55 14.21 7.59
CA MET A 27 -2.72 14.74 8.66
C MET A 27 -1.92 15.98 8.25
N ALA A 28 -1.24 15.91 7.10
CA ALA A 28 -0.37 16.97 6.60
C ALA A 28 -1.14 18.08 5.87
N PHE A 29 -2.11 17.72 5.02
CA PHE A 29 -2.83 18.65 4.15
C PHE A 29 -4.33 18.33 4.06
N PRO A 30 -5.12 18.63 5.11
CA PRO A 30 -6.53 18.24 5.18
C PRO A 30 -7.38 18.81 4.02
N LYS A 31 -6.95 19.91 3.39
CA LYS A 31 -7.59 20.48 2.19
C LYS A 31 -7.43 19.55 0.97
N ILE A 32 -6.24 19.01 0.76
CA ILE A 32 -5.92 18.12 -0.37
C ILE A 32 -6.57 16.75 -0.16
N GLY A 33 -6.52 16.21 1.07
CA GLY A 33 -7.23 14.99 1.43
C GLY A 33 -8.73 15.07 1.15
N LYS A 34 -9.37 16.21 1.45
CA LYS A 34 -10.79 16.44 1.12
C LYS A 34 -11.07 16.53 -0.38
N ILE A 35 -10.12 16.95 -1.22
CA ILE A 35 -10.34 16.98 -2.66
C ILE A 35 -10.25 15.56 -3.23
N LEU A 36 -9.25 14.79 -2.82
CA LEU A 36 -8.94 13.47 -3.37
C LEU A 36 -9.82 12.34 -2.81
N PHE A 37 -10.16 12.38 -1.52
CA PHE A 37 -10.76 11.26 -0.79
C PHE A 37 -12.11 11.59 -0.13
N HIS A 38 -12.70 12.76 -0.39
CA HIS A 38 -14.00 13.08 0.22
C HIS A 38 -15.17 12.49 -0.56
N ASN A 39 -16.20 12.07 0.19
CA ASN A 39 -17.46 11.52 -0.30
C ASN A 39 -17.26 10.23 -1.14
N ASN A 40 -18.01 10.06 -2.22
CA ASN A 40 -17.98 8.85 -3.03
C ASN A 40 -16.67 8.61 -3.81
N ARG A 41 -15.70 9.54 -3.75
CA ARG A 41 -14.42 9.40 -4.47
C ARG A 41 -13.53 8.30 -3.89
N VAL A 42 -13.71 7.92 -2.62
CA VAL A 42 -13.02 6.77 -2.03
C VAL A 42 -13.39 5.48 -2.77
N TYR A 43 -14.65 5.33 -3.19
CA TYR A 43 -15.09 4.14 -3.93
C TYR A 43 -14.40 4.00 -5.29
N ILE A 44 -13.96 5.12 -5.90
CA ILE A 44 -13.17 5.09 -7.15
C ILE A 44 -11.81 4.45 -6.88
N TRP A 45 -11.16 4.81 -5.77
CA TRP A 45 -9.87 4.22 -5.38
C TRP A 45 -10.01 2.76 -4.98
N ILE A 46 -11.08 2.39 -4.28
CA ILE A 46 -11.38 0.99 -3.95
C ILE A 46 -11.62 0.19 -5.23
N ALA A 47 -12.42 0.72 -6.16
CA ALA A 47 -12.64 0.09 -7.46
C ALA A 47 -11.32 -0.07 -8.23
N PHE A 48 -10.42 0.93 -8.17
CA PHE A 48 -9.10 0.85 -8.77
C PHE A 48 -8.25 -0.28 -8.16
N CYS A 49 -8.23 -0.47 -6.84
CA CYS A 49 -7.54 -1.61 -6.21
C CYS A 49 -8.10 -2.96 -6.69
N ASN A 50 -9.42 -3.06 -6.79
CA ASN A 50 -10.08 -4.28 -7.24
C ASN A 50 -9.78 -4.56 -8.73
N LEU A 51 -9.79 -3.53 -9.57
CA LEU A 51 -9.41 -3.64 -10.98
C LEU A 51 -7.93 -4.01 -11.15
N TYR A 52 -7.06 -3.48 -10.30
CA TYR A 52 -5.65 -3.84 -10.26
C TYR A 52 -5.46 -5.31 -9.88
N GLY A 53 -6.11 -5.80 -8.82
CA GLY A 53 -6.12 -7.23 -8.47
C GLY A 53 -6.68 -8.11 -9.61
N LEU A 54 -7.77 -7.68 -10.24
CA LEU A 54 -8.37 -8.39 -11.37
C LEU A 54 -7.43 -8.47 -12.59
N TYR A 55 -6.61 -7.44 -12.82
CA TYR A 55 -5.55 -7.48 -13.83
C TYR A 55 -4.55 -8.62 -13.55
N TRP A 56 -4.12 -8.78 -12.28
CA TRP A 56 -3.26 -9.91 -11.88
C TRP A 56 -3.95 -11.26 -12.04
N LEU A 57 -5.28 -11.33 -11.81
CA LEU A 57 -6.03 -12.58 -11.97
C LEU A 57 -6.13 -13.03 -13.43
N LEU A 58 -6.45 -12.10 -14.34
CA LEU A 58 -6.82 -12.42 -15.73
C LEU A 58 -5.62 -12.54 -16.67
N PHE A 59 -4.59 -11.70 -16.47
CA PHE A 59 -3.49 -11.57 -17.43
C PHE A 59 -2.21 -12.31 -17.03
N ARG A 60 -2.15 -12.90 -15.82
CA ARG A 60 -0.92 -13.53 -15.31
C ARG A 60 -0.96 -15.04 -15.35
N HIS A 61 0.20 -15.65 -15.55
CA HIS A 61 0.33 -17.09 -15.61
C HIS A 61 0.08 -17.74 -14.24
N ASN A 62 -0.35 -19.01 -14.21
CA ASN A 62 -0.60 -19.70 -12.95
C ASN A 62 0.72 -20.03 -12.26
N TYR A 63 0.96 -19.45 -11.09
CA TYR A 63 2.14 -19.75 -10.30
C TYR A 63 1.90 -21.03 -9.51
N ILE A 64 2.46 -22.14 -10.00
CA ILE A 64 2.46 -23.41 -9.27
C ILE A 64 3.72 -23.44 -8.42
N PHE A 65 3.54 -23.65 -7.12
CA PHE A 65 4.66 -23.82 -6.19
C PHE A 65 5.61 -24.92 -6.68
N ASN A 66 6.89 -24.57 -6.89
CA ASN A 66 7.94 -25.52 -7.21
C ASN A 66 8.78 -25.83 -5.97
N GLY A 67 8.74 -27.08 -5.51
CA GLY A 67 9.49 -27.56 -4.34
C GLY A 67 11.02 -27.60 -4.52
N MET A 68 11.54 -27.54 -5.74
CA MET A 68 12.98 -27.51 -6.00
C MET A 68 13.59 -26.12 -5.85
N ALA A 69 12.84 -25.07 -6.18
CA ALA A 69 13.32 -23.69 -6.09
C ALA A 69 13.04 -23.05 -4.72
N TYR A 70 12.26 -23.71 -3.84
CA TYR A 70 11.75 -23.17 -2.57
C TYR A 70 11.19 -21.73 -2.69
N SER A 71 10.75 -21.34 -3.88
CA SER A 71 10.34 -19.99 -4.18
C SER A 71 9.30 -20.00 -5.28
N SER A 72 8.27 -19.18 -5.08
CA SER A 72 7.02 -19.20 -5.83
C SER A 72 7.03 -18.65 -7.27
N PRO A 73 8.11 -18.07 -7.85
CA PRO A 73 8.02 -17.59 -9.23
C PRO A 73 8.75 -18.46 -10.27
N PHE A 74 9.45 -19.53 -9.89
CA PHE A 74 10.24 -20.27 -10.87
C PHE A 74 9.46 -21.41 -11.52
N ASP A 75 9.68 -21.56 -12.83
CA ASP A 75 9.13 -22.61 -13.69
C ASP A 75 8.97 -23.94 -12.94
N PRO A 76 7.76 -24.50 -12.81
CA PRO A 76 7.54 -25.78 -12.13
C PRO A 76 8.30 -26.95 -12.77
N LEU A 77 8.80 -26.78 -14.00
CA LEU A 77 9.56 -27.76 -14.77
C LEU A 77 11.07 -27.47 -14.77
N ILE A 78 11.59 -26.64 -13.86
CA ILE A 78 13.03 -26.42 -13.72
C ILE A 78 13.74 -27.77 -13.64
N GLY A 79 14.62 -28.07 -14.61
CA GLY A 79 15.34 -29.35 -14.72
C GLY A 79 14.70 -30.45 -15.59
N TYR A 80 13.46 -30.31 -16.06
CA TYR A 80 12.77 -31.33 -16.86
C TYR A 80 12.53 -30.96 -18.35
N ARG A 81 12.54 -29.67 -18.70
CA ARG A 81 12.43 -29.17 -20.08
C ARG A 81 13.34 -27.96 -20.30
N PRO A 82 13.71 -27.63 -21.56
CA PRO A 82 14.42 -26.39 -21.84
C PRO A 82 13.56 -25.20 -21.37
N PHE A 83 14.14 -24.41 -20.48
CA PHE A 83 13.51 -23.27 -19.81
C PHE A 83 12.98 -22.28 -20.85
N ARG A 84 11.65 -22.08 -20.88
CA ARG A 84 10.99 -21.11 -21.79
C ARG A 84 11.06 -19.72 -21.20
N ILE A 85 12.28 -19.15 -21.19
CA ILE A 85 12.66 -17.86 -20.59
C ILE A 85 11.61 -16.76 -20.89
N GLU A 86 11.21 -16.64 -22.14
CA GLU A 86 10.37 -15.53 -22.64
C GLU A 86 8.97 -15.45 -22.00
N LEU A 87 8.41 -16.57 -21.53
CA LEU A 87 7.08 -16.57 -20.89
C LEU A 87 7.12 -16.16 -19.42
N PHE A 88 8.30 -16.21 -18.79
CA PHE A 88 8.46 -15.96 -17.36
C PHE A 88 9.23 -14.68 -17.06
N THR A 89 10.00 -14.13 -18.01
CA THR A 89 10.78 -12.90 -17.83
C THR A 89 9.93 -11.66 -17.56
N ASP A 90 8.82 -11.51 -18.28
CA ASP A 90 7.91 -10.39 -18.08
C ASP A 90 7.15 -10.55 -16.75
N ASP A 91 6.82 -11.79 -16.40
CA ASP A 91 6.12 -12.10 -15.16
C ASP A 91 6.97 -11.87 -13.90
N VAL A 92 8.28 -12.15 -13.95
CA VAL A 92 9.19 -11.86 -12.83
C VAL A 92 9.49 -10.37 -12.71
N ASN A 93 9.53 -9.63 -13.82
CA ASN A 93 9.84 -8.21 -13.80
C ASN A 93 8.72 -7.40 -13.10
N ASP A 94 7.45 -7.58 -13.46
CA ASP A 94 6.38 -6.80 -12.82
C ASP A 94 6.19 -7.17 -11.35
N PHE A 95 6.41 -8.44 -10.99
CA PHE A 95 6.36 -8.87 -9.58
C PHE A 95 7.50 -8.25 -8.77
N THR A 96 8.71 -8.17 -9.36
CA THR A 96 9.86 -7.50 -8.75
C THR A 96 9.59 -6.00 -8.58
N ILE A 97 8.99 -5.36 -9.58
CA ILE A 97 8.60 -3.94 -9.52
C ILE A 97 7.57 -3.72 -8.41
N HIS A 98 6.50 -4.51 -8.37
CA HIS A 98 5.47 -4.41 -7.33
C HIS A 98 6.06 -4.57 -5.93
N ASN A 99 6.89 -5.60 -5.72
CA ASN A 99 7.58 -5.82 -4.44
C ASN A 99 8.54 -4.70 -4.08
N THR A 100 9.29 -4.17 -5.04
CA THR A 100 10.23 -3.06 -4.79
C THR A 100 9.48 -1.80 -4.36
N ILE A 101 8.37 -1.50 -5.03
CA ILE A 101 7.50 -0.37 -4.69
C ILE A 101 6.94 -0.55 -3.27
N LEU A 102 6.48 -1.73 -2.89
CA LEU A 102 5.99 -1.98 -1.53
C LEU A 102 7.11 -1.90 -0.48
N ALA A 103 8.25 -2.54 -0.75
CA ALA A 103 9.37 -2.59 0.17
C ALA A 103 9.92 -1.20 0.50
N ILE A 104 9.89 -0.27 -0.46
CA ILE A 104 10.37 1.09 -0.29
C ILE A 104 9.23 2.04 0.13
N GLY A 105 8.08 1.94 -0.54
CA GLY A 105 6.94 2.84 -0.38
C GLY A 105 6.28 2.73 0.98
N SER A 106 6.07 1.51 1.48
CA SER A 106 5.43 1.28 2.79
C SER A 106 6.20 1.93 3.94
N PRO A 107 7.51 1.67 4.16
CA PRO A 107 8.24 2.31 5.25
C PRO A 107 8.31 3.83 5.10
N ILE A 108 8.44 4.36 3.87
CA ILE A 108 8.42 5.82 3.65
C ILE A 108 7.07 6.42 4.07
N LEU A 109 5.95 5.81 3.67
CA LEU A 109 4.62 6.28 4.06
C LEU A 109 4.45 6.26 5.59
N TYR A 110 4.83 5.17 6.25
CA TYR A 110 4.74 5.07 7.70
C TYR A 110 5.67 6.03 8.44
N LEU A 111 6.87 6.30 7.90
CA LEU A 111 7.78 7.30 8.45
C LEU A 111 7.19 8.71 8.35
N ILE A 112 6.67 9.08 7.19
CA ILE A 112 5.98 10.37 6.99
C ILE A 112 4.81 10.49 7.96
N PHE A 113 3.98 9.46 8.05
CA PHE A 113 2.83 9.45 8.96
C PHE A 113 3.25 9.63 10.42
N SER A 114 4.29 8.90 10.86
CA SER A 114 4.82 8.99 12.21
C SER A 114 5.36 10.38 12.53
N ILE A 115 6.07 11.00 11.58
CA ILE A 115 6.58 12.37 11.71
C ILE A 115 5.41 13.36 11.82
N CYS A 116 4.38 13.23 10.97
CA CYS A 116 3.21 14.09 11.01
C CYS A 116 2.45 13.99 12.34
N ILE A 117 2.27 12.77 12.87
CA ILE A 117 1.69 12.56 14.20
C ILE A 117 2.51 13.26 15.27
N PHE A 118 3.83 13.11 15.24
CA PHE A 118 4.70 13.67 16.25
C PHE A 118 4.60 15.20 16.32
N PHE A 119 4.66 15.88 15.17
CA PHE A 119 4.54 17.35 15.14
C PHE A 119 3.16 17.83 15.60
N LYS A 120 2.09 17.22 15.09
CA LYS A 120 0.72 17.62 15.43
C LYS A 120 0.38 17.33 16.89
N GLY A 121 0.87 16.22 17.42
CA GLY A 121 0.74 15.88 18.84
C GLY A 121 1.41 16.94 19.72
N ARG A 122 2.59 17.44 19.35
CA ARG A 122 3.25 18.52 20.08
C ARG A 122 2.51 19.84 20.01
N GLU A 123 1.87 20.17 18.89
CA GLU A 123 1.05 21.38 18.76
C GLU A 123 -0.19 21.32 19.66
N LEU A 124 -0.88 20.17 19.68
CA LEU A 124 -2.05 19.95 20.53
C LEU A 124 -1.72 20.04 22.03
N ILE A 125 -0.60 19.45 22.46
CA ILE A 125 -0.16 19.53 23.87
C ILE A 125 0.13 20.99 24.24
N LYS A 126 0.75 21.76 23.34
CA LYS A 126 1.00 23.19 23.57
C LYS A 126 -0.28 24.01 23.64
N SER A 127 -1.29 23.72 22.82
CA SER A 127 -2.56 24.45 22.85
C SER A 127 -3.35 24.17 24.13
N ILE A 128 -3.44 22.90 24.56
CA ILE A 128 -4.11 22.51 25.81
C ILE A 128 -3.44 23.21 27.01
N SER A 129 -2.11 23.17 27.11
CA SER A 129 -1.38 23.84 28.20
C SER A 129 -1.58 25.36 28.19
N LYS A 130 -1.81 25.98 27.02
CA LYS A 130 -2.13 27.41 26.91
C LYS A 130 -3.55 27.71 27.39
N GLU A 131 -4.52 26.86 27.07
CA GLU A 131 -5.91 27.01 27.51
C GLU A 131 -6.05 26.83 29.03
N GLU A 132 -5.41 25.81 29.61
CA GLU A 132 -5.38 25.60 31.07
C GLU A 132 -4.84 26.83 31.83
N LYS A 133 -3.76 27.44 31.32
CA LYS A 133 -3.20 28.66 31.90
C LYS A 133 -4.14 29.86 31.80
N LEU A 134 -4.92 29.97 30.72
CA LEU A 134 -5.86 31.07 30.53
C LEU A 134 -7.05 30.98 31.49
N THR A 135 -7.57 29.76 31.72
CA THR A 135 -8.67 29.53 32.66
C THR A 135 -8.30 29.93 34.09
N ILE A 136 -7.10 29.57 34.55
CA ILE A 136 -6.62 29.93 35.90
C ILE A 136 -6.54 31.46 36.08
N ILE A 137 -6.17 32.22 35.04
CA ILE A 137 -6.07 33.69 35.12
C ILE A 137 -7.45 34.34 35.20
N ILE A 138 -8.48 33.76 34.56
CA ILE A 138 -9.84 34.30 34.56
C ILE A 138 -10.55 34.06 35.89
N GLU A 139 -10.21 33.00 36.62
CA GLU A 139 -10.79 32.68 37.93
C GLU A 139 -10.17 33.46 39.12
N LEU A 140 -9.12 34.25 38.89
CA LEU A 140 -8.43 35.11 39.86
C LEU A 140 -8.91 36.57 39.76
#